data_AF-A0A2V2DJ22-F1
#
_entry.id   AF-A0A2V2DJ22-F1
#
_cell.length_a   1.000
_cell.length_b   1.000
_cell.length_c   1.000
_cell.angle_alpha   90.00
_cell.angle_beta   90.00
_cell.angle_gamma   90.00
#
_symmetry.space_group_name_H-M   'P 1'
#
loop_
_entity.id
_entity.type
_entity.pdbx_description
1 polymer ?
#
loop_
_entity_poly.entity_id
_entity_poly.type
_entity_poly.pdbx_seq_one_letter_code
_entity_poly.pdbx_strand_id
1 'polypeptide(L)'
;MPLTVIKRFDSILEESKPAVLAAFEECREMDNDIMRDQLLKKASGHPFYNTSKYTLRTLLDDPDHIDDNFVSYINAFSPNVCEIIEKFEFAKNELPKMREYGLLFIVLQEFATDKAD
;
A
#
# COMPACT_ATOMS: atom_id res chain seq x y z
N MET A 1 0.62 14.94 4.59
CA MET A 1 1.31 14.12 5.61
C MET A 1 0.99 12.64 5.50
N PRO A 2 -0.28 12.16 5.48
CA PRO A 2 -0.58 10.72 5.38
C PRO A 2 0.06 10.03 4.15
N LEU A 3 0.04 10.69 2.99
CA LEU A 3 0.68 10.18 1.77
C LEU A 3 2.21 10.06 1.86
N THR A 4 2.87 10.93 2.61
CA THR A 4 4.32 10.83 2.87
C THR A 4 4.66 9.57 3.66
N VAL A 5 3.81 9.22 4.63
CA VAL A 5 3.97 7.99 5.41
C VAL A 5 3.76 6.76 4.52
N ILE A 6 2.73 6.78 3.68
CA ILE A 6 2.45 5.70 2.71
C ILE A 6 3.61 5.55 1.71
N LYS A 7 4.12 6.66 1.16
CA LYS A 7 5.30 6.67 0.26
C LYS A 7 6.49 6.01 0.93
N ARG A 8 6.80 6.38 2.16
CA ARG A 8 7.93 5.80 2.90
C ARG A 8 7.78 4.29 3.09
N PHE A 9 6.58 3.80 3.39
CA PHE A 9 6.36 2.35 3.50
C PHE A 9 6.48 1.64 2.15
N ASP A 10 5.96 2.22 1.07
CA ASP A 10 6.10 1.68 -0.29
C ASP A 10 7.57 1.57 -0.70
N SER A 11 8.35 2.65 -0.55
CA SER A 11 9.77 2.68 -0.90
C SER A 11 10.61 1.68 -0.11
N ILE A 12 10.28 1.44 1.18
CA ILE A 12 10.98 0.42 1.98
C ILE A 12 10.68 -1.00 1.45
N LEU A 13 9.47 -1.24 0.97
CA LEU A 13 9.05 -2.56 0.50
C LEU A 13 9.40 -2.83 -0.96
N GLU A 14 9.78 -1.82 -1.74
CA GLU A 14 9.96 -1.90 -3.20
C GLU A 14 10.91 -3.04 -3.60
N GLU A 15 12.06 -3.16 -2.94
CA GLU A 15 13.04 -4.24 -3.21
C GLU A 15 12.53 -5.63 -2.80
N SER A 16 11.73 -5.70 -1.72
CA SER A 16 11.22 -6.96 -1.16
C SER A 16 9.90 -7.43 -1.80
N LYS A 17 9.25 -6.58 -2.60
CA LYS A 17 7.91 -6.81 -3.17
C LYS A 17 7.78 -8.15 -3.89
N PRO A 18 8.72 -8.59 -4.75
CA PRO A 18 8.61 -9.88 -5.44
C PRO A 18 8.61 -11.06 -4.47
N ALA A 19 9.43 -10.99 -3.41
CA ALA A 19 9.49 -12.04 -2.38
C ALA A 19 8.21 -12.10 -1.55
N VAL A 20 7.65 -10.94 -1.18
CA VAL A 20 6.37 -10.86 -0.45
C VAL A 20 5.22 -11.43 -1.28
N LEU A 21 5.15 -11.11 -2.58
CA LEU A 21 4.09 -11.63 -3.46
C LEU A 21 4.21 -13.14 -3.66
N ALA A 22 5.43 -13.66 -3.84
CA ALA A 22 5.65 -15.10 -3.93
C ALA A 22 5.21 -15.82 -2.64
N ALA A 23 5.64 -15.31 -1.47
CA ALA A 23 5.23 -15.85 -0.18
C ALA A 23 3.72 -15.75 0.03
N PHE A 24 3.09 -14.66 -0.42
CA PHE A 24 1.64 -14.47 -0.33
C PHE A 24 0.87 -15.52 -1.12
N GLU A 25 1.29 -15.84 -2.35
CA GLU A 25 0.66 -16.90 -3.15
C GLU A 25 0.88 -18.28 -2.51
N GLU A 26 2.08 -18.58 -1.99
CA GLU A 26 2.36 -19.86 -1.31
C GLU A 26 1.51 -20.08 -0.05
N CYS A 27 1.24 -19.00 0.70
CA CYS A 27 0.48 -19.06 1.94
C CYS A 27 -0.99 -18.69 1.78
N ARG A 28 -1.48 -18.46 0.54
CA ARG A 28 -2.85 -17.97 0.29
C ARG A 28 -3.92 -18.93 0.81
N GLU A 29 -3.71 -20.23 0.62
CA GLU A 29 -4.62 -21.30 1.06
C GLU A 29 -4.36 -21.78 2.50
N MET A 30 -3.39 -21.18 3.20
CA MET A 30 -3.07 -21.55 4.58
C MET A 30 -4.20 -21.07 5.52
N ASP A 31 -4.70 -21.96 6.38
CA ASP A 31 -5.75 -21.65 7.37
C ASP A 31 -5.17 -21.17 8.72
N ASN A 32 -3.96 -20.60 8.70
CA ASN A 32 -3.25 -20.14 9.90
C ASN A 32 -2.69 -18.74 9.68
N ASP A 33 -3.45 -17.74 10.11
CA ASP A 33 -3.12 -16.33 9.91
C ASP A 33 -1.88 -15.87 10.68
N ILE A 34 -1.58 -16.49 11.83
CA ILE A 34 -0.37 -16.17 12.60
C ILE A 34 0.87 -16.59 11.81
N MET A 35 0.85 -17.80 11.26
CA MET A 35 1.97 -18.32 10.46
C MET A 35 2.09 -17.55 9.14
N ARG A 36 0.97 -17.19 8.51
CA ARG A 36 0.91 -16.34 7.31
C ARG A 36 1.59 -14.99 7.55
N ASP A 37 1.21 -14.29 8.61
CA ASP A 37 1.79 -12.99 8.99
C ASP A 37 3.31 -13.09 9.24
N GLN A 38 3.77 -14.13 9.93
CA GLN A 38 5.20 -14.38 10.16
C GLN A 38 5.97 -14.61 8.85
N LEU A 39 5.43 -15.40 7.93
CA LEU A 39 6.05 -15.67 6.63
C LEU A 39 6.15 -14.39 5.79
N LEU A 40 5.09 -13.59 5.75
CA LEU A 40 5.07 -12.34 4.99
C LEU A 40 6.03 -11.29 5.55
N LYS A 41 6.13 -11.15 6.89
CA LYS A 41 7.14 -10.30 7.54
C LYS A 41 8.56 -10.78 7.29
N LYS A 42 8.76 -12.09 7.27
CA LYS A 42 10.06 -12.68 6.93
C LYS A 42 10.43 -12.41 5.47
N ALA A 43 9.47 -12.53 4.55
CA ALA A 43 9.67 -12.28 3.14
C ALA A 43 9.94 -10.79 2.84
N SER A 44 9.31 -9.88 3.57
CA SER A 44 9.58 -8.45 3.45
C SER A 44 10.91 -8.03 4.08
N GLY A 45 11.46 -8.82 5.01
CA GLY A 45 12.62 -8.43 5.82
C GLY A 45 12.30 -7.33 6.85
N HIS A 46 11.02 -7.00 7.04
CA HIS A 46 10.55 -5.91 7.87
C HIS A 46 9.39 -6.37 8.77
N PRO A 47 9.10 -5.66 9.89
CA PRO A 47 7.97 -6.00 10.76
C PRO A 47 6.60 -5.66 10.14
N PHE A 48 6.56 -5.39 8.85
CA PHE A 48 5.38 -5.06 8.05
C PHE A 48 5.57 -5.53 6.61
N TYR A 49 4.48 -5.60 5.85
CA TYR A 49 4.48 -6.02 4.46
C TYR A 49 3.30 -5.38 3.71
N ASN A 50 3.25 -5.54 2.40
CA ASN A 50 2.11 -5.18 1.57
C ASN A 50 1.89 -6.27 0.52
N THR A 51 0.69 -6.84 0.47
CA THR A 51 0.33 -7.94 -0.45
C THR A 51 -0.35 -7.46 -1.73
N SER A 52 -0.50 -6.16 -1.93
CA SER A 52 -1.02 -5.62 -3.19
C SER A 52 -0.01 -5.90 -4.31
N LYS A 53 -0.51 -6.27 -5.48
CA LYS A 53 0.30 -6.35 -6.71
C LYS A 53 0.82 -4.98 -7.17
N TYR A 54 0.26 -3.89 -6.64
CA TYR A 54 0.64 -2.53 -6.99
C TYR A 54 1.69 -1.96 -6.03
N THR A 55 2.58 -1.14 -6.55
CA THR A 55 3.32 -0.07 -5.86
C THR A 55 2.66 1.28 -6.13
N LEU A 56 3.03 2.35 -5.41
CA LEU A 56 2.52 3.70 -5.71
C LEU A 56 2.76 4.11 -7.15
N ARG A 57 3.88 3.68 -7.73
CA ARG A 57 4.25 3.99 -9.10
C ARG A 57 3.36 3.27 -10.11
N THR A 58 3.13 1.97 -9.92
CA THR A 58 2.28 1.17 -10.83
C THR A 58 0.79 1.48 -10.69
N LEU A 59 0.36 2.09 -9.57
CA LEU A 59 -1.02 2.56 -9.43
C LEU A 59 -1.37 3.62 -10.50
N LEU A 60 -0.39 4.38 -10.95
CA LEU A 60 -0.58 5.42 -11.97
C LEU A 60 -0.79 4.87 -13.38
N ASP A 61 -0.55 3.58 -13.60
CA ASP A 61 -0.72 2.92 -14.89
C ASP A 61 -2.21 2.69 -15.24
N ASP A 62 -3.11 2.77 -14.25
CA ASP A 62 -4.57 2.60 -14.41
C ASP A 62 -5.33 3.78 -13.77
N PRO A 63 -5.29 4.98 -14.38
CA PRO A 63 -5.90 6.18 -13.83
C PRO A 63 -7.43 6.10 -13.72
N ASP A 64 -8.09 5.33 -14.60
CA ASP A 64 -9.55 5.21 -14.60
C ASP A 64 -10.07 4.48 -13.36
N HIS A 65 -9.27 3.58 -12.77
CA HIS A 65 -9.60 2.83 -11.56
C HIS A 65 -8.73 3.22 -10.36
N ILE A 66 -8.06 4.38 -10.41
CA ILE A 66 -7.09 4.82 -9.38
C ILE A 66 -7.68 4.80 -7.98
N ASP A 67 -8.94 5.19 -7.84
CA ASP A 67 -9.65 5.30 -6.58
C ASP A 67 -9.76 3.94 -5.88
N ASP A 68 -10.22 2.93 -6.61
CA ASP A 68 -10.44 1.59 -6.07
C ASP A 68 -9.12 0.83 -5.92
N ASN A 69 -8.22 0.98 -6.91
CA ASN A 69 -6.88 0.39 -6.85
C ASN A 69 -6.08 0.93 -5.65
N PHE A 70 -6.17 2.24 -5.36
CA PHE A 70 -5.47 2.85 -4.24
C PHE A 70 -6.03 2.42 -2.88
N VAL A 71 -7.36 2.32 -2.74
CA VAL A 71 -7.98 1.79 -1.51
C VAL A 71 -7.60 0.34 -1.29
N SER A 72 -7.65 -0.49 -2.34
CA SER A 72 -7.20 -1.88 -2.27
C SER A 72 -5.72 -1.97 -1.87
N TYR A 73 -4.87 -1.11 -2.43
CA TYR A 73 -3.45 -1.02 -2.10
C TYR A 73 -3.21 -0.67 -0.63
N ILE A 74 -3.90 0.33 -0.08
CA ILE A 74 -3.79 0.71 1.34
C ILE A 74 -4.24 -0.45 2.24
N ASN A 75 -5.35 -1.10 1.90
CA ASN A 75 -5.91 -2.19 2.70
C ASN A 75 -5.09 -3.48 2.64
N ALA A 76 -4.16 -3.59 1.68
CA ALA A 76 -3.27 -4.74 1.54
C ALA A 76 -1.99 -4.64 2.38
N PHE A 77 -1.80 -3.56 3.13
CA PHE A 77 -0.74 -3.49 4.12
C PHE A 77 -1.00 -4.44 5.30
N SER A 78 0.07 -4.80 6.02
CA SER A 78 -0.05 -5.57 7.26
C SER A 78 -0.87 -4.81 8.32
N PRO A 79 -1.54 -5.51 9.25
CA PRO A 79 -2.50 -4.89 10.18
C PRO A 79 -1.96 -3.68 10.95
N ASN A 80 -0.70 -3.75 11.39
CA ASN A 80 -0.02 -2.66 12.10
C ASN A 80 0.13 -1.38 11.26
N VAL A 81 0.34 -1.49 9.95
CA VAL A 81 0.46 -0.32 9.07
C VAL A 81 -0.93 0.21 8.72
N CYS A 82 -1.92 -0.65 8.51
CA CYS A 82 -3.31 -0.23 8.33
C CYS A 82 -3.80 0.59 9.52
N GLU A 83 -3.56 0.14 10.76
CA GLU A 83 -3.91 0.91 11.97
C GLU A 83 -3.23 2.28 12.03
N ILE A 84 -1.97 2.38 11.58
CA ILE A 84 -1.25 3.66 11.51
C ILE A 84 -1.90 4.58 10.49
N ILE A 85 -2.22 4.07 9.29
CA ILE A 85 -2.87 4.85 8.22
C ILE A 85 -4.26 5.32 8.65
N GLU A 86 -5.04 4.46 9.32
CA GLU A 86 -6.36 4.79 9.85
C GLU A 86 -6.34 5.94 10.85
N LYS A 87 -5.31 6.02 11.70
CA LYS A 87 -5.14 7.11 12.68
C LYS A 87 -4.93 8.48 12.05
N PHE A 88 -4.51 8.55 10.78
CA PHE A 88 -4.46 9.81 10.05
C PHE A 88 -5.82 10.23 9.49
N GLU A 89 -6.85 9.39 9.64
CA GLU A 89 -8.20 9.60 9.11
C GLU A 89 -8.23 9.87 7.59
N PHE A 90 -7.17 9.48 6.87
CA PHE A 90 -6.98 9.81 5.46
C PHE A 90 -8.11 9.25 4.60
N ALA A 91 -8.46 7.98 4.80
CA ALA A 91 -9.57 7.32 4.09
C ALA A 91 -10.94 7.94 4.41
N LYS A 92 -11.11 8.54 5.60
CA LYS A 92 -12.38 9.13 6.05
C LYS A 92 -12.55 10.59 5.61
N ASN A 93 -11.49 11.38 5.65
CA ASN A 93 -11.56 12.84 5.53
C ASN A 93 -10.94 13.40 4.24
N GLU A 94 -9.80 12.83 3.80
CA GLU A 94 -9.03 13.36 2.67
C GLU A 94 -9.42 12.67 1.36
N LEU A 95 -9.52 11.34 1.38
CA LEU A 95 -9.82 10.55 0.18
C LEU A 95 -11.17 10.92 -0.47
N PRO A 96 -12.29 11.09 0.25
CA PRO A 96 -13.56 11.46 -0.39
C PRO A 96 -13.50 12.81 -1.11
N LYS A 97 -12.78 13.79 -0.52
CA LYS A 97 -12.59 15.11 -1.14
C LYS A 97 -11.72 15.01 -2.38
N MET A 98 -10.64 14.23 -2.32
CA MET A 98 -9.77 14.02 -3.47
C MET A 98 -10.51 13.32 -4.62
N ARG A 99 -11.40 12.37 -4.32
CA ARG A 99 -12.27 11.72 -5.30
C ARG A 99 -13.26 12.71 -5.91
N GLU A 100 -13.95 13.48 -5.09
CA GLU A 100 -14.95 14.48 -5.53
C GLU A 100 -14.35 15.50 -6.51
N TYR A 101 -13.12 15.96 -6.25
CA TYR A 101 -12.44 16.95 -7.08
C TYR A 101 -11.52 16.33 -8.16
N GLY A 102 -11.48 15.00 -8.31
CA GLY A 102 -10.59 14.33 -9.27
C GLY A 102 -9.10 14.57 -9.01
N LEU A 103 -8.73 14.87 -7.76
CA LEU A 103 -7.37 15.24 -7.36
C LEU A 103 -6.51 14.03 -6.98
N LEU A 104 -7.11 12.86 -6.71
CA LEU A 104 -6.36 11.72 -6.19
C LEU A 104 -5.21 11.33 -7.11
N PHE A 105 -5.49 11.17 -8.41
CA PHE A 105 -4.47 10.81 -9.40
C PHE A 105 -3.34 11.84 -9.45
N ILE A 106 -3.67 13.14 -9.49
CA ILE A 106 -2.69 14.23 -9.55
C ILE A 106 -1.79 14.19 -8.32
N VAL A 107 -2.38 14.04 -7.13
CA VAL A 107 -1.63 13.98 -5.89
C VAL A 107 -0.73 12.74 -5.87
N LEU A 108 -1.25 11.55 -6.21
CA LEU A 108 -0.44 10.33 -6.26
C LEU A 108 0.70 10.44 -7.28
N GLN A 109 0.47 11.09 -8.42
CA GLN A 109 1.49 11.36 -9.43
C GLN A 109 2.64 12.19 -8.85
N GLU A 110 2.34 13.27 -8.14
CA GLU A 110 3.37 14.10 -7.50
C GLU A 110 4.19 13.28 -6.49
N PHE A 111 3.53 12.44 -5.67
CA PHE A 111 4.19 11.64 -4.63
C PHE A 111 4.97 10.43 -5.16
N ALA A 112 4.59 9.87 -6.30
CA ALA A 112 5.28 8.73 -6.92
C ALA A 112 6.50 9.14 -7.75
N THR A 113 6.70 10.44 -7.99
CA THR A 113 7.92 10.95 -8.62
C THR A 113 8.99 11.27 -7.57
N ASP A 114 10.27 11.04 -7.89
CA ASP A 114 11.44 11.30 -7.02
C ASP A 114 11.59 12.78 -6.58
N LYS A 115 10.66 13.67 -6.93
CA LYS A 115 10.66 15.08 -6.54
C LYS A 115 10.09 15.35 -5.15
N ALA A 116 9.57 14.32 -4.46
CA ALA A 116 8.94 14.45 -3.16
C ALA A 116 9.83 14.05 -1.96
N ASP A 117 11.14 14.33 -2.04
CA ASP A 117 12.12 14.16 -0.94
C ASP A 117 12.81 15.49 -0.57
#